data_AF-A0A7D6VQA3-F1
#
_entry.id   AF-A0A7D6VQA3-F1
#
_cell.length_a   1.000
_cell.length_b   1.000
_cell.length_c   1.000
_cell.angle_alpha   90.00
_cell.angle_beta   90.00
_cell.angle_gamma   90.00
#
_symmetry.space_group_name_H-M   'P 1'
#
loop_
_entity.id
_entity.type
_entity.pdbx_description
1 polymer ?
#
loop_
_entity_poly.entity_id
_entity_poly.type
_entity_poly.pdbx_seq_one_letter_code
_entity_poly.pdbx_strand_id
1 'polypeptide(L)'
;MYNIEDRLSNVLEYFCKVNGLNRDNLMAFIKKKENRYLLLLILKKYGNINDERIKELLGIKDRSISNNLKKAEEKILISKNFREKYFQIDGIINKII
;
A
#
# COMPACT_ATOMS: atom_id res chain seq x y z
N MET A 1 26.21 -9.79 -8.08
CA MET A 1 25.18 -10.82 -7.89
C MET A 1 23.92 -10.05 -7.53
N TYR A 2 22.98 -9.85 -8.47
CA TYR A 2 21.83 -8.96 -8.24
C TYR A 2 21.15 -9.35 -6.91
N ASN A 3 20.67 -8.40 -6.14
CA ASN A 3 19.26 -8.06 -6.35
C ASN A 3 18.94 -6.69 -5.74
N ILE A 4 18.42 -5.80 -6.60
CA ILE A 4 17.27 -4.94 -6.35
C ILE A 4 17.11 -4.53 -4.88
N GLU A 5 17.33 -3.25 -4.57
CA GLU A 5 16.74 -2.58 -3.40
C GLU A 5 15.39 -3.22 -3.06
N ASP A 6 15.27 -3.79 -1.86
CA ASP A 6 14.15 -4.60 -1.39
C ASP A 6 12.82 -4.19 -2.03
N ARG A 7 12.19 -5.10 -2.80
CA ARG A 7 10.95 -4.83 -3.57
C ARG A 7 9.88 -4.14 -2.73
N LEU A 8 9.79 -4.49 -1.45
CA LEU A 8 8.93 -3.81 -0.47
C LEU A 8 9.35 -2.35 -0.26
N SER A 9 10.62 -2.10 0.03
CA SER A 9 11.20 -0.75 0.17
C SER A 9 10.95 0.12 -1.07
N ASN A 10 11.13 -0.42 -2.28
CA ASN A 10 10.84 0.31 -3.52
C ASN A 10 9.37 0.66 -3.66
N VAL A 11 8.47 -0.30 -3.41
CA VAL A 11 7.01 -0.05 -3.46
C VAL A 11 6.60 1.01 -2.44
N LEU A 12 7.15 0.95 -1.22
CA LEU A 12 6.88 1.95 -0.18
C LEU A 12 7.41 3.34 -0.55
N GLU A 13 8.60 3.41 -1.13
CA GLU A 13 9.18 4.67 -1.58
C GLU A 13 8.35 5.31 -2.69
N TYR A 14 7.96 4.55 -3.72
CA TYR A 14 7.12 5.08 -4.78
C TYR A 14 5.71 5.43 -4.29
N PHE A 15 5.12 4.62 -3.41
CA PHE A 15 3.85 4.96 -2.77
C PHE A 15 3.95 6.29 -2.02
N CYS A 16 5.01 6.50 -1.25
CA CYS A 16 5.24 7.77 -0.55
C CYS A 16 5.37 8.93 -1.54
N LYS A 17 6.25 8.80 -2.54
CA LYS A 17 6.50 9.84 -3.54
C LYS A 17 5.23 10.29 -4.25
N VAL A 18 4.39 9.34 -4.69
CA VAL A 18 3.13 9.64 -5.38
C VAL A 18 2.12 10.36 -4.49
N ASN A 19 2.14 10.10 -3.18
CA ASN A 19 1.25 10.75 -2.23
C ASN A 19 1.85 12.03 -1.60
N GLY A 20 3.02 12.50 -2.06
CA GLY A 20 3.72 13.64 -1.46
C GLY A 20 4.19 13.39 -0.03
N LEU A 21 4.49 12.14 0.30
CA LEU A 21 4.89 11.66 1.62
C LEU A 21 6.40 11.41 1.67
N ASN A 22 6.93 11.41 2.88
CA ASN A 22 8.22 10.82 3.22
C ASN A 22 8.01 9.65 4.18
N ARG A 23 9.07 8.92 4.54
CA ARG A 23 8.93 7.77 5.45
C ARG A 23 8.40 8.18 6.83
N ASP A 24 8.76 9.37 7.32
CA ASP A 24 8.37 9.85 8.64
C ASP A 24 6.86 10.13 8.76
N ASN A 25 6.26 10.66 7.69
CA ASN A 25 4.83 10.99 7.67
C ASN A 25 3.95 9.85 7.13
N LEU A 26 4.54 8.77 6.57
CA LEU A 26 3.82 7.57 6.14
C LEU A 26 2.99 6.99 7.29
N MET A 27 3.57 6.87 8.48
CA MET A 27 2.88 6.33 9.66
C MET A 27 1.63 7.15 10.01
N ALA A 28 1.72 8.48 9.99
CA ALA A 28 0.59 9.36 10.22
C ALA A 28 -0.47 9.23 9.10
N PHE A 29 -0.04 9.09 7.85
CA PHE A 29 -0.92 8.92 6.71
C PHE A 29 -1.75 7.64 6.80
N ILE A 30 -1.13 6.50 7.15
CA ILE A 30 -1.80 5.18 7.25
C ILE A 30 -2.56 4.97 8.57
N LYS A 31 -2.51 5.92 9.51
CA LYS A 31 -3.47 5.95 10.64
C LYS A 31 -4.91 6.07 10.14
N LYS A 32 -5.13 6.81 9.04
CA LYS A 32 -6.44 6.85 8.38
C LYS A 32 -6.72 5.51 7.70
N LYS A 33 -7.88 4.93 8.02
CA LYS A 33 -8.30 3.61 7.54
C LYS A 33 -8.27 3.48 6.01
N GLU A 34 -8.78 4.50 5.30
CA GLU A 34 -8.78 4.47 3.82
C GLU A 34 -7.37 4.51 3.24
N ASN A 35 -6.48 5.34 3.79
CA ASN A 35 -5.09 5.38 3.35
C ASN A 35 -4.35 4.06 3.59
N ARG A 36 -4.66 3.39 4.70
CA ARG A 36 -4.17 2.04 4.97
C ARG A 36 -4.64 1.04 3.93
N TYR A 37 -5.89 1.15 3.48
CA TYR A 37 -6.46 0.31 2.44
C TYR A 37 -5.79 0.52 1.08
N LEU A 38 -5.49 1.78 0.72
CA LEU A 38 -4.70 2.08 -0.47
C LEU A 38 -3.34 1.37 -0.42
N LEU A 39 -2.61 1.52 0.69
CA LEU A 39 -1.30 0.89 0.84
C LEU A 39 -1.38 -0.64 0.77
N LEU A 40 -2.38 -1.25 1.44
CA LEU A 40 -2.59 -2.70 1.39
C LEU A 40 -2.83 -3.23 -0.03
N LEU A 41 -3.63 -2.54 -0.84
CA LEU A 41 -3.88 -2.95 -2.22
C LEU A 41 -2.62 -2.84 -3.09
N ILE A 42 -1.85 -1.77 -2.93
CA ILE A 42 -0.58 -1.58 -3.64
C ILE A 42 0.44 -2.66 -3.24
N LEU A 43 0.56 -2.96 -1.94
CA LEU A 43 1.44 -4.03 -1.44
C LEU A 43 0.99 -5.42 -1.89
N LYS A 44 -0.32 -5.67 -2.02
CA LYS A 44 -0.85 -6.91 -2.59
C LYS A 44 -0.43 -7.09 -4.04
N LYS A 45 -0.43 -6.00 -4.83
CA LYS A 45 -0.15 -6.05 -6.27
C LYS A 45 1.33 -6.06 -6.59
N TYR A 46 2.10 -5.17 -5.97
CA TYR A 46 3.51 -4.93 -6.31
C TYR A 46 4.50 -5.38 -5.25
N GLY A 47 4.08 -5.52 -3.98
CA GLY A 47 4.94 -5.92 -2.88
C GLY A 47 4.78 -7.40 -2.52
N ASN A 48 5.05 -7.71 -1.25
CA ASN A 48 4.75 -9.01 -0.66
C ASN A 48 3.95 -8.82 0.62
N ILE A 49 2.62 -8.88 0.54
CA ILE A 49 1.73 -8.60 1.68
C ILE A 49 1.92 -9.53 2.89
N ASN A 50 2.57 -10.67 2.72
CA ASN A 50 2.85 -11.61 3.81
C ASN A 50 4.16 -11.31 4.55
N ASP A 51 4.94 -10.33 4.08
CA ASP A 51 6.19 -9.88 4.71
C ASP A 51 5.90 -9.35 6.12
N GLU A 52 6.63 -9.84 7.14
CA GLU A 52 6.42 -9.45 8.54
C GLU A 52 6.62 -7.95 8.76
N ARG A 53 7.50 -7.31 8.00
CA ARG A 53 7.74 -5.86 8.06
C ARG A 53 6.51 -5.05 7.70
N ILE A 54 5.65 -5.57 6.82
CA ILE A 54 4.36 -4.94 6.50
C ILE A 54 3.41 -5.04 7.69
N LYS A 55 3.40 -6.17 8.39
CA LYS A 55 2.55 -6.40 9.56
C LYS A 55 2.92 -5.41 10.67
N GLU A 56 4.22 -5.25 10.90
CA GLU A 56 4.77 -4.27 11.84
C GLU A 56 4.41 -2.84 11.43
N LEU A 57 4.67 -2.46 10.16
CA LEU A 57 4.35 -1.14 9.62
C LEU A 57 2.86 -0.78 9.77
N LEU A 58 1.99 -1.74 9.49
CA LEU A 58 0.54 -1.54 9.54
C LEU A 58 -0.04 -1.72 10.96
N GLY A 59 0.72 -2.29 11.90
CA GLY A 59 0.26 -2.61 13.25
C GLY A 59 -0.88 -3.63 13.28
N ILE A 60 -0.89 -4.62 12.39
CA ILE A 60 -2.00 -5.59 12.23
C ILE A 60 -1.53 -7.05 12.25
N LYS A 61 -2.36 -7.92 12.83
CA LYS A 61 -2.16 -9.39 12.83
C LYS A 61 -2.58 -10.03 11.50
N ASP A 62 -2.09 -11.23 11.18
CA ASP A 62 -2.36 -11.96 9.91
C ASP A 62 -3.83 -12.11 9.55
N ARG A 63 -4.64 -12.62 10.48
CA ARG A 63 -6.10 -12.74 10.30
C ARG A 63 -6.79 -11.39 10.04
N SER A 64 -6.15 -10.29 10.44
CA SER A 64 -6.63 -8.94 10.18
C SER A 64 -6.26 -8.48 8.78
N ILE A 65 -5.12 -8.91 8.21
CA ILE A 65 -4.68 -8.51 6.86
C ILE A 65 -5.69 -8.95 5.80
N SER A 66 -6.12 -10.22 5.79
CA SER A 66 -7.07 -10.72 4.78
C SER A 66 -8.41 -9.99 4.86
N ASN A 67 -8.91 -9.74 6.07
CA ASN A 67 -10.14 -9.00 6.30
C ASN A 67 -10.03 -7.53 5.88
N ASN A 68 -8.88 -6.88 6.12
CA ASN A 68 -8.65 -5.51 5.68
C ASN A 68 -8.47 -5.42 4.16
N LEU A 69 -7.83 -6.41 3.53
CA LEU A 69 -7.73 -6.52 2.08
C LEU A 69 -9.11 -6.65 1.44
N LYS A 70 -9.95 -7.57 1.93
CA LYS A 70 -11.31 -7.74 1.43
C LYS A 70 -12.10 -6.43 1.51
N LYS A 71 -12.02 -5.73 2.65
CA LYS A 71 -12.67 -4.41 2.83
C LYS A 71 -12.09 -3.34 1.90
N ALA A 72 -10.80 -3.39 1.60
CA ALA A 72 -10.16 -2.48 0.66
C ALA A 72 -10.65 -2.73 -0.77
N GLU A 73 -10.79 -4.00 -1.17
CA GLU A 73 -11.33 -4.40 -2.47
C GLU A 73 -12.80 -4.01 -2.62
N GLU A 74 -13.62 -4.24 -1.59
CA GLU A 74 -15.01 -3.76 -1.54
C GLU A 74 -15.07 -2.22 -1.71
N LYS A 75 -14.14 -1.49 -1.08
CA LYS A 75 -14.05 -0.03 -1.17
C LYS A 75 -13.77 0.45 -2.60
N ILE A 76 -12.96 -0.28 -3.39
CA ILE A 76 -12.75 -0.01 -4.82
C ILE A 76 -14.08 -0.03 -5.57
N LEU A 77 -14.97 -0.99 -5.26
CA LEU A 77 -16.23 -1.14 -5.96
C LEU A 77 -17.20 0.00 -5.62
N ILE A 78 -17.33 0.34 -4.33
CA ILE A 78 -18.39 1.25 -3.85
C ILE A 78 -18.01 2.74 -3.87
N SER A 79 -16.72 3.08 -3.83
CA SER A 79 -16.28 4.47 -3.68
C SER A 79 -15.47 4.94 -4.90
N LYS A 80 -16.07 5.82 -5.71
CA LYS A 80 -15.43 6.40 -6.90
C LYS A 80 -14.13 7.12 -6.57
N ASN A 81 -14.13 8.01 -5.57
CA ASN A 81 -12.94 8.76 -5.16
C ASN A 81 -11.80 7.83 -4.69
N PHE A 82 -12.13 6.82 -3.88
CA PHE A 82 -11.14 5.84 -3.43
C PHE A 82 -10.55 5.06 -4.61
N ARG A 83 -11.41 4.60 -5.52
CA ARG A 83 -11.02 3.87 -6.74
C ARG A 83 -10.12 4.69 -7.65
N GLU A 84 -10.48 5.94 -7.91
CA GLU A 84 -9.69 6.87 -8.73
C GLU A 84 -8.31 7.10 -8.11
N LYS A 85 -8.26 7.35 -6.81
CA LYS A 85 -6.99 7.50 -6.09
C LYS A 85 -6.12 6.24 -6.15
N TYR A 86 -6.73 5.06 -5.97
CA TYR A 86 -6.01 3.79 -6.14
C TYR A 86 -5.42 3.65 -7.54
N PHE A 87 -6.22 3.83 -8.59
CA PHE A 87 -5.74 3.67 -9.97
C PHE A 87 -4.72 4.74 -10.37
N GLN A 88 -4.80 5.95 -9.81
CA GLN A 88 -3.77 6.96 -9.98
C GLN A 88 -2.42 6.49 -9.41
N ILE A 89 -2.43 5.98 -8.17
CA ILE A 89 -1.21 5.46 -7.54
C ILE A 89 -0.67 4.25 -8.31
N ASP A 90 -1.55 3.31 -8.62
CA ASP A 90 -1.28 2.10 -9.40
C ASP A 90 -0.62 2.43 -10.74
N GLY A 91 -1.24 3.34 -11.51
CA GLY A 91 -0.75 3.72 -12.83
C GLY A 91 0.59 4.45 -12.81
N ILE A 92 0.97 5.10 -11.71
CA ILE A 92 2.30 5.71 -11.57
C ILE A 92 3.33 4.64 -11.18
N ILE A 93 3.03 3.80 -10.18
CA ILE A 93 3.95 2.75 -9.72
C ILE A 93 4.24 1.75 -10.86
N ASN A 94 3.22 1.36 -11.63
CA ASN A 94 3.34 0.45 -12.78
C ASN A 94 4.23 0.98 -13.92
N LYS A 95 4.51 2.29 -13.96
CA LYS A 95 5.41 2.88 -14.96
C LYS A 95 6.86 2.86 -14.52
N ILE A 96 7.11 2.56 -13.23
CA ILE A 96 8.43 2.66 -12.61
C ILE A 96 9.01 1.27 -12.31
N ILE A 97 8.17 0.30 -11.93
CA ILE A 97 8.53 -1.10 -11.65
C ILE A 97 8.21 -1.97 -12.85
#